data_AF-A0A8T3WK16-F1
#
_entry.id   AF-A0A8T3WK16-F1
#
_cell.length_a   1.000
_cell.length_b   1.000
_cell.length_c   1.000
_cell.angle_alpha   90.00
_cell.angle_beta   90.00
_cell.angle_gamma   90.00
#
_symmetry.space_group_name_H-M   'P 1'
#
loop_
_entity.id
_entity.type
_entity.pdbx_description
1 polymer ?
#
loop_
_entity_poly.entity_id
_entity_poly.type
_entity_poly.pdbx_seq_one_letter_code
_entity_poly.pdbx_strand_id
1 'polypeptide(L)'
;MKTITRVSEKSLANLFGIFGVFYGLVTGVLLTVFSSIGGSVLGTSFVGFGILSIILAPIAYGVAGYLSGYVGAGIYNKLIVPKFGGIEIELE
;
A
#
# COMPACT_ATOMS: atom_id res chain seq x y z
N MET A 1 -4.74 -30.27 7.28
CA MET A 1 -5.24 -28.87 7.26
C MET A 1 -4.81 -28.17 8.53
N LYS A 2 -4.23 -26.98 8.43
CA LYS A 2 -3.78 -26.16 9.55
C LYS A 2 -4.54 -24.84 9.51
N THR A 3 -5.08 -24.38 10.62
CA THR A 3 -5.86 -23.13 10.68
C THR A 3 -5.00 -21.99 11.20
N ILE A 4 -4.84 -20.92 10.43
CA ILE A 4 -4.17 -19.69 10.87
C ILE A 4 -5.16 -18.85 11.67
N THR A 5 -5.03 -18.88 12.99
CA THR A 5 -5.85 -18.08 13.92
C THR A 5 -5.22 -16.74 14.28
N ARG A 6 -3.97 -16.50 13.87
CA ARG A 6 -3.26 -15.25 14.17
C ARG A 6 -2.32 -14.84 13.05
N VAL A 7 -2.46 -13.59 12.63
CA VAL A 7 -1.53 -12.92 11.70
C VAL A 7 -0.71 -11.91 12.50
N SER A 8 0.61 -11.93 12.33
CA SER A 8 1.50 -10.96 12.98
C SER A 8 1.28 -9.57 12.41
N GLU A 9 0.88 -8.61 13.26
CA GLU A 9 0.63 -7.22 12.86
C GLU A 9 1.85 -6.58 12.19
N LYS A 10 3.04 -6.77 12.79
CA LYS A 10 4.29 -6.23 12.24
C LYS A 10 4.63 -6.85 10.89
N SER A 11 4.41 -8.15 10.73
CA SER A 11 4.71 -8.84 9.47
C SER A 11 3.79 -8.36 8.34
N LEU A 12 2.48 -8.28 8.61
CA LEU A 12 1.51 -7.82 7.62
C LEU A 12 1.71 -6.33 7.28
N ALA A 13 1.99 -5.50 8.28
CA ALA A 13 2.32 -4.09 8.10
C ALA A 13 3.56 -3.89 7.21
N ASN A 14 4.65 -4.63 7.48
CA ASN A 14 5.85 -4.56 6.64
C ASN A 14 5.55 -5.00 5.19
N LEU A 15 4.81 -6.08 5.00
CA LEU A 15 4.45 -6.59 3.69
C LEU A 15 3.65 -5.55 2.89
N PHE A 16 2.57 -5.04 3.47
CA PHE A 16 1.71 -4.04 2.83
C PHE A 16 2.44 -2.70 2.65
N GLY A 17 3.33 -2.33 3.56
CA GLY A 17 4.17 -1.15 3.44
C GLY A 17 5.10 -1.24 2.23
N ILE A 18 5.77 -2.38 2.02
CA ILE A 18 6.63 -2.60 0.85
C ILE A 18 5.82 -2.55 -0.45
N PHE A 19 4.68 -3.25 -0.52
CA PHE A 19 3.79 -3.17 -1.68
C PHE A 19 3.29 -1.73 -1.92
N GLY A 20 3.00 -0.99 -0.85
CA GLY A 20 2.63 0.42 -0.90
C GLY A 20 3.74 1.30 -1.48
N VAL A 21 5.00 1.07 -1.11
CA VAL A 21 6.15 1.79 -1.71
C VAL A 21 6.24 1.51 -3.21
N PHE A 22 6.16 0.25 -3.63
CA PHE A 22 6.20 -0.11 -5.05
C PHE A 22 5.03 0.52 -5.82
N TYR A 23 3.82 0.44 -5.27
CA TYR A 23 2.64 1.07 -5.86
C TYR A 23 2.78 2.59 -5.95
N GLY A 24 3.29 3.22 -4.89
CA GLY A 24 3.55 4.65 -4.84
C GLY A 24 4.61 5.09 -5.86
N LEU A 25 5.63 4.27 -6.13
CA LEU A 25 6.61 4.54 -7.17
C LEU A 25 5.99 4.49 -8.56
N VAL A 26 5.22 3.44 -8.86
CA VAL A 26 4.55 3.30 -10.17
C VAL A 26 3.59 4.47 -10.40
N THR A 27 2.75 4.80 -9.41
CA THR A 27 1.83 5.93 -9.50
C THR A 27 2.55 7.27 -9.56
N GLY A 28 3.64 7.44 -8.81
CA GLY A 28 4.48 8.63 -8.83
C GLY A 28 5.05 8.91 -10.21
N VAL A 29 5.61 7.89 -10.88
CA VAL A 29 6.12 7.98 -12.26
C VAL A 29 5.02 8.32 -13.25
N LEU A 30 3.87 7.66 -13.17
CA LEU A 30 2.73 7.95 -14.03
C LEU A 30 2.25 9.40 -13.86
N LEU A 31 2.14 9.88 -12.62
CA LEU A 31 1.75 11.27 -12.33
C LEU A 31 2.74 12.28 -12.90
N THR A 32 4.05 11.99 -12.87
CA THR A 32 5.07 12.85 -13.50
C THR A 32 4.86 12.96 -15.00
N VAL A 33 4.63 11.83 -15.68
CA VAL A 33 4.39 11.78 -17.13
C VAL A 33 3.12 12.56 -17.47
N PHE A 34 2.02 12.29 -16.79
CA PHE A 34 0.75 12.99 -17.03
C PHE A 34 0.84 14.49 -16.72
N SER A 35 1.56 14.88 -15.67
CA SER A 35 1.78 16.31 -15.34
C SER A 35 2.60 17.01 -16.41
N SER A 36 3.57 16.31 -17.03
CA SER A 36 4.41 16.86 -18.09
C SER A 36 3.61 17.08 -19.39
N ILE A 37 2.73 16.13 -19.72
CA ILE A 37 1.82 16.25 -20.88
C ILE A 37 0.74 17.31 -20.63
N GLY A 38 0.13 17.32 -19.44
CA GLY A 38 -0.89 18.31 -19.09
C GLY A 38 -0.32 19.73 -19.04
N GLY A 39 0.89 19.89 -18.52
CA GLY A 39 1.56 21.19 -18.48
C GLY A 39 1.90 21.75 -19.86
N SER A 40 2.26 20.90 -20.82
CA SER A 40 2.54 21.34 -22.20
C SER A 40 1.26 21.73 -22.96
N VAL A 41 0.13 21.06 -22.68
CA VAL A 41 -1.16 21.35 -23.31
C VAL A 41 -1.84 22.59 -22.72
N LEU A 42 -1.80 22.75 -21.39
CA LEU A 42 -2.53 23.82 -20.69
C LEU A 42 -1.70 25.10 -20.48
N GLY A 43 -0.42 25.10 -20.87
CA GLY A 43 0.48 26.25 -20.70
C GLY A 43 0.82 26.58 -19.25
N THR A 44 0.43 25.71 -18.29
CA THR A 44 0.69 25.87 -16.87
C THR A 44 1.84 24.95 -16.43
N SER A 45 2.92 25.53 -15.89
CA SER A 45 4.07 24.78 -15.40
C SER A 45 3.79 24.07 -14.07
N PHE A 46 3.10 22.92 -14.11
CA PHE A 46 2.98 22.00 -12.96
C PHE A 46 4.14 20.99 -12.86
N VAL A 47 5.18 21.15 -13.68
CA VAL A 47 6.30 20.21 -13.84
C VAL A 47 7.00 19.89 -12.50
N GLY A 48 7.12 20.87 -11.60
CA GLY A 48 7.74 20.68 -10.28
C GLY A 48 6.96 19.73 -9.37
N PHE A 49 5.62 19.72 -9.46
CA PHE A 49 4.78 18.83 -8.67
C PHE A 49 4.89 17.38 -9.15
N GLY A 50 5.05 17.19 -10.46
CA GLY A 50 5.27 15.88 -11.07
C GLY A 50 6.62 15.26 -10.68
N ILE A 51 7.70 16.03 -10.53
CA ILE A 51 8.99 15.44 -10.14
C ILE A 51 8.98 15.04 -8.66
N LEU A 52 8.38 15.86 -7.80
CA LEU A 52 8.26 15.56 -6.37
C LEU A 52 7.38 14.33 -6.11
N SER A 53 6.41 14.01 -6.98
CA SER A 53 5.56 12.84 -6.80
C SER A 53 6.32 11.51 -6.85
N ILE A 54 7.47 11.44 -7.54
CA ILE A 54 8.30 10.22 -7.58
C ILE A 54 8.85 9.88 -6.18
N ILE A 55 9.07 10.87 -5.33
CA ILE A 55 9.59 10.67 -3.96
C ILE A 55 8.45 10.63 -2.96
N LEU A 56 7.51 11.58 -3.05
CA LEU A 56 6.43 11.72 -2.09
C LEU A 56 5.42 10.58 -2.17
N ALA A 57 5.08 10.10 -3.38
CA ALA A 57 4.10 9.04 -3.54
C ALA A 57 4.56 7.69 -2.92
N PRO A 58 5.78 7.15 -3.18
CA PRO A 58 6.24 5.95 -2.51
C PRO A 58 6.22 6.05 -0.98
N ILE A 59 6.62 7.20 -0.43
CA ILE A 59 6.62 7.41 1.03
C ILE A 59 5.18 7.41 1.55
N ALA A 60 4.28 8.19 0.94
CA ALA A 60 2.89 8.29 1.36
C ALA A 60 2.16 6.94 1.27
N TYR A 61 2.26 6.26 0.12
CA TYR A 61 1.64 4.95 -0.08
C TYR A 61 2.31 3.85 0.74
N GLY A 62 3.62 3.93 0.98
CA GLY A 62 4.33 3.01 1.87
C GLY A 62 3.85 3.12 3.32
N VAL A 63 3.72 4.33 3.84
CA VAL A 63 3.19 4.58 5.19
C VAL A 63 1.71 4.17 5.28
N ALA A 64 0.89 4.54 4.29
CA ALA A 64 -0.51 4.14 4.25
C ALA A 64 -0.68 2.61 4.15
N GLY A 65 0.15 1.94 3.34
CA GLY A 65 0.22 0.49 3.24
C GLY A 65 0.61 -0.15 4.57
N TYR A 66 1.63 0.39 5.25
CA TYR A 66 2.04 -0.10 6.56
C TYR A 66 0.92 0.00 7.60
N LEU A 67 0.29 1.17 7.70
CA LEU A 67 -0.81 1.40 8.64
C LEU A 67 -2.02 0.52 8.33
N SER A 68 -2.38 0.36 7.06
CA SER A 68 -3.49 -0.50 6.65
C SER A 68 -3.21 -1.98 6.95
N GLY A 69 -1.98 -2.46 6.71
CA GLY A 69 -1.57 -3.82 7.09
C GLY A 69 -1.59 -4.04 8.60
N TYR A 70 -1.14 -3.06 9.39
CA TYR A 70 -1.17 -3.12 10.85
C TYR A 70 -2.61 -3.21 11.38
N VAL A 71 -3.47 -2.30 10.93
CA VAL A 71 -4.89 -2.25 11.31
C VAL A 71 -5.61 -3.50 10.81
N GLY A 72 -5.35 -3.95 9.58
CA GLY A 72 -5.94 -5.13 8.97
C GLY A 72 -5.63 -6.41 9.75
N ALA A 73 -4.39 -6.59 10.20
CA ALA A 73 -4.03 -7.71 11.07
C ALA A 73 -4.77 -7.66 12.42
N GLY A 74 -4.90 -6.46 13.00
CA GLY A 74 -5.67 -6.25 14.22
C GLY A 74 -7.14 -6.62 14.05
N ILE A 75 -7.76 -6.19 12.95
CA ILE A 75 -9.15 -6.53 12.59
C ILE A 75 -9.29 -8.04 12.43
N TYR A 76 -8.40 -8.69 11.67
CA TYR A 76 -8.43 -10.13 11.47
C TYR A 76 -8.37 -10.89 12.80
N ASN A 77 -7.35 -10.60 13.61
CA ASN A 77 -7.11 -11.29 14.88
C ASN A 77 -8.23 -11.08 15.90
N LYS A 78 -8.76 -9.85 16.00
CA LYS A 78 -9.70 -9.47 17.08
C LYS A 78 -11.17 -9.61 16.69
N LEU A 79 -11.51 -9.42 15.42
CA LEU A 79 -12.90 -9.34 14.98
C LEU A 79 -13.31 -10.52 14.09
N ILE A 80 -12.42 -10.98 13.21
CA ILE A 80 -12.76 -12.03 12.24
C ILE A 80 -12.59 -13.42 12.85
N VAL A 81 -11.41 -13.72 13.42
CA VAL A 81 -11.10 -15.05 13.95
C VAL A 81 -12.09 -15.53 15.02
N PRO A 82 -12.51 -14.71 16.00
CA PRO A 82 -13.48 -15.15 17.02
C PRO A 82 -14.88 -15.43 16.47
N LYS A 83 -15.23 -14.86 15.30
CA LYS A 83 -16.58 -14.97 14.73
C LYS A 83 -16.70 -16.04 13.65
N PHE A 84 -15.68 -16.20 12.83
CA PHE A 84 -15.76 -17.01 11.61
C PHE A 84 -14.80 -18.21 11.60
N GLY A 85 -13.96 -18.35 12.63
CA GLY A 85 -12.81 -19.25 12.55
C GLY A 85 -11.71 -18.65 11.67
N GLY A 86 -10.47 -19.05 11.93
CA GLY A 86 -9.32 -18.56 11.14
C GLY A 86 -9.30 -19.12 9.71
N ILE A 87 -8.28 -18.76 8.95
CA ILE A 87 -8.09 -19.24 7.57
C ILE A 87 -7.52 -20.66 7.63
N GLU A 88 -8.23 -21.62 7.05
CA GLU A 88 -7.72 -22.97 6.85
C GLU A 88 -6.78 -23.01 5.65
N ILE A 89 -5.61 -23.62 5.86
CA ILE A 89 -4.63 -23.86 4.82
C ILE A 89 -4.29 -25.35 4.76
N GLU A 90 -4.19 -25.85 3.54
CA GLU A 90 -3.63 -27.17 3.28
C GLU A 90 -2.13 -26.99 3.05
N LEU A 91 -1.34 -27.77 3.78
CA LEU A 91 0.10 -27.83 3.63
C LEU A 91 0.39 -29.24 3.11
N GLU A 92 0.99 -29.33 1.93
CA GLU A 92 1.58 -30.57 1.41
C GLU A 92 2.75 -31.03 2.29
#